data_AF-A0A382PQK0-F1
#
_entry.id   AF-A0A382PQK0-F1
#
_cell.length_a   1.000
_cell.length_b   1.000
_cell.length_c   1.000
_cell.angle_alpha   90.00
_cell.angle_beta   90.00
_cell.angle_gamma   90.00
#
_symmetry.space_group_name_H-M   'P 1'
#
loop_
_entity.id
_entity.type
_entity.pdbx_description
1 polymer ?
#
loop_
_entity_poly.entity_id
_entity_poly.type
_entity_poly.pdbx_seq_one_letter_code
_entity_poly.pdbx_strand_id
1 'polypeptide(L)'
;MSKQLLPGLAVEKVDDRIMTLNIGPQHPGSGHMRIIVKVDGDYIVHCDPDPGYVHRGEEKMAEYRNYITNIPHLERPVIHDSCNILYPYCLGVEELLGLEVPERAKYLRVIAAELN
;
A
#
# COMPACT_ATOMS: atom_id res chain seq x y z
N MET A 1 15.33 37.67 10.66
CA MET A 1 14.32 37.40 9.61
C MET A 1 14.03 35.90 9.67
N SER A 2 12.90 35.52 10.27
CA SER A 2 12.52 34.11 10.45
C SER A 2 12.36 33.45 9.08
N LYS A 3 13.28 32.52 8.71
CA LYS A 3 13.10 31.68 7.53
C LYS A 3 11.99 30.69 7.87
N GLN A 4 10.76 31.06 7.60
CA GLN A 4 9.62 30.16 7.70
C GLN A 4 9.83 29.07 6.64
N LEU A 5 10.14 27.86 7.09
CA LEU A 5 10.32 26.71 6.22
C LEU A 5 8.99 26.40 5.53
N LEU A 6 9.07 25.95 4.27
CA LEU A 6 7.88 25.51 3.52
C LEU A 6 7.20 24.34 4.26
N PRO A 7 5.87 24.19 4.15
CA PRO A 7 5.15 23.05 4.72
C PRO A 7 5.80 21.74 4.24
N GLY A 8 6.28 20.92 5.19
CA GLY A 8 6.98 19.66 4.91
C GLY A 8 8.51 19.73 4.90
N LEU A 9 9.14 20.91 5.01
CA LEU A 9 10.59 21.03 5.23
C LEU A 9 10.90 21.16 6.73
N ALA A 10 11.53 20.13 7.29
CA ALA A 10 12.14 20.18 8.62
C ALA A 10 13.66 20.40 8.50
N VAL A 11 14.21 21.32 9.29
CA VAL A 11 15.65 21.40 9.48
C VAL A 11 16.02 20.40 10.56
N GLU A 12 16.58 19.26 10.15
CA GLU A 12 17.17 18.33 11.09
C GLU A 12 18.60 18.75 11.44
N LYS A 13 18.88 18.73 12.73
CA LYS A 13 20.23 18.93 13.25
C LYS A 13 21.01 17.65 12.97
N VAL A 14 21.94 17.72 12.03
CA VAL A 14 22.82 16.58 11.68
C VAL A 14 23.88 16.46 12.77
N ASP A 15 23.89 15.34 13.49
CA ASP A 15 25.04 14.91 14.27
C ASP A 15 26.03 14.24 13.31
N ASP A 16 27.30 14.67 13.29
CA ASP A 16 28.32 14.15 12.38
C ASP A 16 28.56 12.63 12.54
N ARG A 17 28.11 12.03 13.65
CA ARG A 17 28.16 10.57 13.88
C ARG A 17 27.04 9.81 13.18
N ILE A 18 25.93 10.46 12.87
CA ILE A 18 24.74 9.81 12.30
C ILE A 18 24.83 9.82 10.78
N MET A 19 24.92 8.63 10.19
CA MET A 19 24.92 8.45 8.74
C MET A 19 23.50 8.23 8.23
N THR A 20 23.14 8.90 7.14
CA THR A 20 21.87 8.65 6.43
C THR A 20 22.12 7.73 5.24
N LEU A 21 21.43 6.61 5.21
CA LEU A 21 21.49 5.58 4.17
C LEU A 21 20.16 5.55 3.40
N ASN A 22 20.27 5.38 2.08
CA ASN A 22 19.12 5.23 1.22
C ASN A 22 19.03 3.80 0.72
N ILE A 23 18.06 3.04 1.21
CA ILE A 23 17.84 1.64 0.83
C ILE A 23 16.69 1.60 -0.17
N GLY A 24 17.00 1.31 -1.43
CA GLY A 24 16.02 1.24 -2.52
C GLY A 24 16.12 2.39 -3.52
N PRO A 25 15.25 2.41 -4.54
CA PRO A 25 14.25 1.39 -4.86
C PRO A 25 14.83 0.14 -5.54
N GLN A 26 16.12 0.13 -5.90
CA GLN A 26 16.76 -1.01 -6.58
C GLN A 26 17.18 -2.15 -5.64
N HIS A 27 17.30 -1.88 -4.34
CA HIS A 27 17.78 -2.86 -3.38
C HIS A 27 16.70 -3.94 -3.15
N PRO A 28 17.00 -5.26 -3.28
CA PRO A 28 15.99 -6.31 -3.15
C PRO A 28 15.22 -6.28 -1.81
N GLY A 29 15.91 -5.88 -0.73
CA GLY A 29 15.31 -5.77 0.60
C GLY A 29 14.35 -4.59 0.79
N SER A 30 14.31 -3.61 -0.13
CA SER A 30 13.33 -2.50 -0.05
C SER A 30 12.06 -2.78 -0.85
N GLY A 31 12.01 -3.86 -1.66
CA GLY A 31 10.91 -4.08 -2.59
C GLY A 31 10.68 -2.86 -3.49
N HIS A 32 9.42 -2.46 -3.66
CA HIS A 32 9.03 -1.32 -4.50
C HIS A 32 8.89 -0.01 -3.73
N MET A 33 9.69 0.21 -2.70
CA MET A 33 9.75 1.47 -1.96
C MET A 33 11.19 1.87 -1.69
N ARG A 34 11.35 3.10 -1.23
CA ARG A 34 12.62 3.62 -0.72
C ARG A 34 12.53 3.71 0.80
N ILE A 35 13.59 3.37 1.50
CA ILE A 35 13.65 3.46 2.97
C ILE A 35 14.85 4.31 3.34
N ILE A 36 14.61 5.44 3.98
CA ILE A 36 15.65 6.36 4.44
C ILE A 36 15.98 5.98 5.89
N VAL A 37 17.15 5.38 6.09
CA VAL A 37 17.58 4.88 7.40
C VAL A 37 18.67 5.77 7.94
N LYS A 38 18.58 6.13 9.22
CA LYS A 38 19.65 6.80 9.94
C LYS A 38 20.30 5.83 10.90
N VAL A 39 21.63 5.77 10.85
CA VAL A 39 22.41 4.83 11.64
C VAL A 39 23.48 5.55 12.45
N ASP A 40 23.66 5.11 13.69
CA ASP A 40 24.83 5.39 14.52
C ASP A 40 25.63 4.09 14.64
N GLY A 41 26.66 3.94 13.79
CA GLY A 41 27.33 2.67 13.59
C GLY A 41 26.37 1.57 13.10
N ASP A 42 26.19 0.52 13.89
CA ASP A 42 25.32 -0.62 13.59
C ASP A 42 23.87 -0.44 14.10
N TYR A 43 23.58 0.64 14.82
CA TYR A 43 22.26 0.89 15.40
C TYR A 43 21.40 1.78 14.50
N ILE A 44 20.20 1.31 14.15
CA ILE A 44 19.19 2.13 13.50
C ILE A 44 18.58 3.07 14.53
N VAL A 45 18.78 4.37 14.35
CA VAL A 45 18.21 5.41 15.22
C VAL A 45 16.93 6.02 14.66
N HIS A 46 16.75 5.93 13.34
CA HIS A 46 15.53 6.38 12.66
C HIS A 46 15.34 5.65 11.33
N CYS A 47 14.09 5.50 10.91
CA CYS A 47 13.71 4.86 9.66
C CYS A 47 12.46 5.56 9.11
N ASP A 48 12.56 6.11 7.91
CA ASP A 48 11.48 6.80 7.20
C ASP A 48 11.16 6.07 5.89
N PRO A 49 10.02 5.37 5.79
CA PRO A 49 9.60 4.73 4.55
C PRO A 49 9.04 5.77 3.57
N ASP A 50 9.49 5.69 2.34
CA ASP A 50 9.05 6.54 1.22
C ASP A 50 8.37 5.66 0.15
N PRO A 51 7.06 5.38 0.32
CA PRO A 51 6.27 4.58 -0.61
C PRO A 51 5.81 5.41 -1.81
N GLY A 52 5.26 4.74 -2.82
CA GLY A 52 4.57 5.40 -3.95
C GLY A 52 5.20 5.16 -5.32
N TYR A 53 6.35 4.49 -5.40
CA TYR A 53 6.99 4.09 -6.66
C TYR A 53 6.12 3.18 -7.55
N VAL A 54 5.11 2.53 -6.95
CA VAL A 54 4.11 1.69 -7.63
C VAL A 54 2.69 2.22 -7.50
N HIS A 55 2.51 3.50 -7.11
CA HIS A 55 1.19 4.09 -7.05
C HIS A 55 0.62 4.26 -8.47
N ARG A 56 -0.54 3.65 -8.73
CA ARG A 56 -1.19 3.63 -10.05
C ARG A 56 -2.56 4.33 -10.06
N GLY A 57 -2.95 4.98 -8.97
CA GLY A 57 -4.25 5.67 -8.88
C GLY A 57 -5.44 4.72 -9.02
N GLU A 58 -5.37 3.54 -8.40
CA GLU A 58 -6.36 2.47 -8.56
C GLU A 58 -7.79 2.94 -8.22
N GLU A 59 -7.94 3.72 -7.14
CA GLU A 59 -9.21 4.33 -6.72
C GLU A 59 -9.75 5.31 -7.76
N LYS A 60 -8.88 6.16 -8.31
CA LYS A 60 -9.27 7.12 -9.35
C LYS A 60 -9.76 6.41 -10.61
N MET A 61 -9.07 5.34 -10.99
CA MET A 61 -9.46 4.52 -12.13
C MET A 61 -10.78 3.77 -11.88
N ALA A 62 -11.10 3.46 -10.61
CA ALA A 62 -12.36 2.82 -10.24
C ALA A 62 -13.58 3.73 -10.42
N GLU A 63 -13.42 5.06 -10.33
CA GLU A 63 -14.50 6.04 -10.55
C GLU A 63 -15.07 6.01 -11.98
N TYR A 64 -14.25 5.66 -12.97
CA TYR A 64 -14.63 5.67 -14.39
C TYR A 64 -15.13 4.32 -14.91
N ARG A 65 -15.17 3.30 -14.04
CA ARG A 65 -15.50 1.91 -14.40
C ARG A 65 -16.73 1.43 -13.66
N ASN A 66 -17.39 0.43 -14.24
CA ASN A 66 -18.51 -0.22 -13.56
C ASN A 66 -17.98 -1.19 -12.48
N TYR A 67 -18.85 -1.55 -11.53
CA TYR A 67 -18.45 -2.41 -10.40
C TYR A 67 -17.88 -3.76 -10.83
N ILE A 68 -18.38 -4.36 -11.92
CA ILE A 68 -17.92 -5.66 -12.41
C ILE A 68 -16.51 -5.56 -13.03
N THR A 69 -16.26 -4.54 -13.84
CA THR A 69 -14.94 -4.31 -14.49
C THR A 69 -13.88 -3.83 -13.51
N ASN A 70 -14.28 -3.36 -12.33
CA ASN A 70 -13.37 -3.03 -11.24
C ASN A 70 -12.78 -4.26 -10.54
N ILE A 71 -13.42 -5.43 -10.62
CA ILE A 71 -12.90 -6.68 -10.02
C ILE A 71 -11.49 -7.01 -10.55
N PRO A 72 -11.25 -7.21 -11.86
CA PRO A 72 -9.90 -7.50 -12.38
C PRO A 72 -8.92 -6.32 -12.27
N HIS A 73 -9.40 -5.13 -11.93
CA HIS A 73 -8.57 -3.95 -11.70
C HIS A 73 -8.04 -3.93 -10.26
N LEU A 74 -8.92 -4.16 -9.29
CA LEU A 74 -8.59 -4.12 -7.85
C LEU A 74 -7.79 -5.33 -7.35
N GLU A 75 -7.74 -6.44 -8.09
CA GLU A 75 -6.85 -7.57 -7.75
C GLU A 75 -5.36 -7.29 -8.08
N ARG A 76 -5.07 -6.38 -9.01
CA ARG A 76 -3.71 -6.15 -9.54
C ARG A 76 -2.70 -5.54 -8.57
N PRO A 77 -3.09 -4.70 -7.59
CA PRO A 77 -2.16 -4.19 -6.59
C PRO A 77 -1.59 -5.27 -5.68
N VAL A 78 -2.35 -6.32 -5.41
CA VAL A 78 -2.01 -7.39 -4.46
C VAL A 78 -2.02 -8.73 -5.18
N ILE A 79 -1.06 -8.92 -6.08
CA ILE A 79 -1.01 -10.10 -6.97
C ILE A 79 -0.87 -11.44 -6.24
N HIS A 80 -0.39 -11.42 -5.00
CA HIS A 80 -0.22 -12.62 -4.18
C HIS A 80 -1.49 -13.00 -3.43
N ASP A 81 -2.38 -12.03 -3.19
CA ASP A 81 -3.56 -12.18 -2.36
C ASP A 81 -4.77 -11.50 -3.03
N SER A 82 -5.14 -12.05 -4.19
CA SER A 82 -6.22 -11.51 -5.02
C SER A 82 -7.60 -11.81 -4.45
N CYS A 83 -7.77 -12.93 -3.76
CA CYS A 83 -9.05 -13.32 -3.19
C CYS A 83 -9.41 -12.44 -1.99
N ASN A 84 -8.48 -12.19 -1.07
CA ASN A 84 -8.79 -11.39 0.12
C ASN A 84 -8.93 -9.88 -0.18
N ILE A 85 -8.30 -9.35 -1.24
CA ILE A 85 -8.55 -7.95 -1.64
C ILE A 85 -9.92 -7.77 -2.32
N LEU A 86 -10.36 -8.76 -3.10
CA LEU A 86 -11.65 -8.69 -3.81
C LEU A 86 -12.86 -9.05 -2.94
N TYR A 87 -12.65 -9.86 -1.91
CA TYR A 87 -13.73 -10.28 -1.01
C TYR A 87 -14.46 -9.07 -0.37
N PRO A 88 -13.79 -8.12 0.32
CA PRO A 88 -14.46 -6.95 0.89
C PRO A 88 -15.05 -6.02 -0.18
N TYR A 89 -14.43 -5.93 -1.36
CA TYR A 89 -15.00 -5.17 -2.48
C TYR A 89 -16.37 -5.73 -2.90
N CYS A 90 -16.47 -7.04 -3.07
CA CYS A 90 -17.73 -7.70 -3.44
C CYS A 90 -18.77 -7.55 -2.33
N LEU A 91 -18.38 -7.72 -1.06
CA LEU A 91 -19.29 -7.54 0.08
C LEU A 91 -19.88 -6.12 0.11
N GLY A 92 -19.05 -5.09 -0.08
CA GLY A 92 -19.51 -3.70 -0.11
C GLY A 92 -20.49 -3.42 -1.26
N VAL A 93 -20.22 -3.96 -2.46
CA VAL A 93 -21.14 -3.82 -3.60
C VAL A 93 -22.46 -4.56 -3.36
N GLU A 94 -22.41 -5.76 -2.78
CA GLU A 94 -23.60 -6.57 -2.45
C GLU A 94 -24.47 -5.89 -1.39
N GLU A 95 -23.85 -5.30 -0.35
CA GLU A 95 -24.54 -4.54 0.69
C GLU A 95 -25.24 -3.30 0.11
N LEU A 96 -24.54 -2.52 -0.72
CA LEU A 96 -25.11 -1.32 -1.37
C LEU A 96 -26.29 -1.65 -2.30
N LEU A 97 -26.31 -2.84 -2.90
CA LEU A 97 -27.39 -3.30 -3.78
C LEU A 97 -28.49 -4.08 -3.03
N GLY A 98 -28.31 -4.40 -1.75
CA GLY A 98 -29.25 -5.20 -0.97
C GLY A 98 -29.40 -6.63 -1.47
N LEU A 99 -28.31 -7.24 -1.98
CA LEU A 99 -28.33 -8.58 -2.55
C LEU A 99 -28.03 -9.65 -1.49
N GLU A 100 -28.79 -10.74 -1.51
CA GLU A 100 -28.48 -11.94 -0.73
C GLU A 100 -27.79 -12.98 -1.62
N VAL A 101 -26.53 -13.30 -1.28
CA VAL A 101 -25.72 -14.28 -2.01
C VAL A 101 -26.08 -15.71 -1.57
N PRO A 102 -26.15 -16.70 -2.48
CA PRO A 102 -26.43 -18.08 -2.11
C PRO A 102 -25.45 -18.64 -1.08
N GLU A 103 -25.92 -19.52 -0.20
CA GLU A 103 -25.11 -20.14 0.86
C GLU A 103 -23.84 -20.80 0.30
N ARG A 104 -23.95 -21.51 -0.83
CA ARG A 104 -22.79 -22.11 -1.52
C ARG A 104 -21.74 -21.07 -1.90
N ALA A 105 -22.14 -19.87 -2.34
CA ALA A 105 -21.20 -18.83 -2.72
C ALA A 105 -20.43 -18.29 -1.51
N LYS A 106 -21.09 -18.19 -0.34
CA LYS A 106 -20.45 -17.79 0.92
C LYS A 106 -19.33 -18.78 1.28
N TYR A 107 -19.60 -20.08 1.25
CA TYR A 107 -18.57 -21.10 1.52
C TYR A 107 -17.43 -21.09 0.51
N LEU A 108 -17.75 -20.99 -0.80
CA LEU A 108 -16.71 -20.99 -1.84
C LEU A 108 -15.76 -19.80 -1.71
N ARG A 109 -16.27 -18.61 -1.35
CA ARG A 109 -15.44 -17.43 -1.13
C ARG A 109 -14.50 -17.57 0.04
N VAL A 110 -14.97 -18.15 1.15
CA VAL A 110 -14.12 -18.44 2.33
C VAL A 110 -13.06 -19.47 1.99
N ILE A 111 -13.43 -20.58 1.34
CA ILE A 111 -12.46 -21.60 0.92
C ILE A 111 -11.40 -21.01 -0.02
N ALA A 112 -11.81 -20.16 -0.97
CA ALA A 112 -10.88 -19.49 -1.88
C ALA A 112 -9.96 -18.50 -1.16
N ALA A 113 -10.50 -17.73 -0.21
CA ALA A 113 -9.74 -16.76 0.58
C ALA A 113 -8.71 -17.42 1.50
N GLU A 114 -9.04 -18.58 2.11
CA GLU A 114 -8.13 -19.34 2.98
C GLU A 114 -7.08 -20.15 2.19
N LEU A 115 -7.36 -20.48 0.93
CA LEU A 115 -6.41 -21.20 0.07
C LEU A 115 -5.38 -20.26 -0.60
N ASN A 116 -5.75 -18.99 -0.81
CA ASN A 116 -4.95 -18.03 -1.55
C ASN A 116 -3.72 -17.58 -0.77
#